data_AF-A0A843DU97-F1
#
_entry.id   AF-A0A843DU97-F1
#
_cell.length_a   1.000
_cell.length_b   1.000
_cell.length_c   1.000
_cell.angle_alpha   90.00
_cell.angle_beta   90.00
_cell.angle_gamma   90.00
#
_symmetry.space_group_name_H-M   'P 1'
#
loop_
_entity.id
_entity.type
_entity.pdbx_description
1 polymer ?
#
loop_
_entity_poly.entity_id
_entity_poly.type
_entity_poly.pdbx_seq_one_letter_code
_entity_poly.pdbx_strand_id
1 'polypeptide(L)'
;LEGIVSGLSPDEARRRNAVRIFGAPPGGYGTGVNQAIGASSWETVEDLANVYLDWCSNGYSQGHYGEKMKDEFIRRFSNVEVTVKNMPDREIDLLDCDDVYEYLGGMNAFVRAYGKNKDTFSTYMGDDSNPKKSKLRNTQQELRYVFRSKVLNPKFIDGLMEHGYRGAGEMANLTEYTMAWDATSDIGEDWMYEGLSDKFLFDEKTKEWMMDVNPYAMMNIINRLEEAINRGLWDATDEYKDKLKDLYMEVEERIEDLTDR
;
A
#
# COMPACT_ATOMS: atom_id res chain seq x y z
N LEU A 1 -9.73 13.65 32.13
CA LEU A 1 -8.85 14.33 33.12
C LEU A 1 -7.78 15.13 32.39
N GLU A 2 -7.01 14.54 31.48
CA GLU A 2 -5.99 15.24 30.66
C GLU A 2 -6.52 16.49 29.93
N GLY A 3 -7.65 16.42 29.22
CA GLY A 3 -8.22 17.60 28.55
C GLY A 3 -8.64 18.74 29.49
N ILE A 4 -9.01 18.40 30.73
CA ILE A 4 -9.35 19.38 31.77
C ILE A 4 -8.05 20.02 32.32
N VAL A 5 -6.98 19.23 32.43
CA VAL A 5 -5.63 19.71 32.79
C VAL A 5 -5.06 20.62 31.71
N SER A 6 -5.41 20.41 30.44
CA SER A 6 -5.04 21.29 29.31
C SER A 6 -5.97 22.50 29.12
N GLY A 7 -6.84 22.81 30.10
CA GLY A 7 -7.68 24.00 30.08
C GLY A 7 -9.03 23.89 29.37
N LEU A 8 -9.43 22.71 28.89
CA LEU A 8 -10.79 22.52 28.34
C LEU A 8 -11.82 22.49 29.47
N SER A 9 -13.02 23.00 29.20
CA SER A 9 -14.14 22.77 30.11
C SER A 9 -14.43 21.26 30.22
N PRO A 10 -14.99 20.77 31.34
CA PRO A 10 -15.36 19.37 31.49
C PRO A 10 -16.26 18.85 30.35
N ASP A 11 -17.14 19.69 29.82
CA ASP A 11 -18.05 19.31 28.73
C ASP A 11 -17.34 19.25 27.37
N GLU A 12 -16.45 20.19 27.06
CA GLU A 12 -15.61 20.11 25.86
C GLU A 12 -14.68 18.90 25.91
N ALA A 13 -14.05 18.66 27.07
CA ALA A 13 -13.23 17.48 27.29
C ALA A 13 -14.04 16.19 27.08
N ARG A 14 -15.30 16.12 27.54
CA ARG A 14 -16.18 14.98 27.27
C ARG A 14 -16.52 14.82 25.79
N ARG A 15 -16.87 15.91 25.09
CA ARG A 15 -17.23 15.87 23.65
C ARG A 15 -16.05 15.42 22.80
N ARG A 16 -14.87 16.04 22.95
CA ARG A 16 -13.64 15.58 22.29
C ARG A 16 -13.33 14.13 22.65
N ASN A 17 -13.59 13.73 23.91
CA ASN A 17 -13.40 12.35 24.32
C ASN A 17 -14.42 11.33 23.75
N ALA A 18 -15.51 11.80 23.14
CA ALA A 18 -16.52 10.96 22.51
C ALA A 18 -16.30 10.79 20.99
N VAL A 19 -15.44 11.59 20.35
CA VAL A 19 -15.18 11.51 18.91
C VAL A 19 -14.62 10.13 18.53
N ARG A 20 -15.19 9.51 17.49
CA ARG A 20 -14.79 8.22 16.91
C ARG A 20 -14.68 8.24 15.39
N ILE A 21 -15.25 9.24 14.74
CA ILE A 21 -15.21 9.41 13.29
C ILE A 21 -14.04 10.34 12.99
N PHE A 22 -13.12 9.87 12.17
CA PHE A 22 -11.91 10.60 11.79
C PHE A 22 -11.71 10.48 10.28
N GLY A 23 -10.98 11.44 9.70
CA GLY A 23 -10.66 11.41 8.28
C GLY A 23 -9.74 12.56 7.87
N ALA A 24 -9.69 12.78 6.55
CA ALA A 24 -8.97 13.90 5.94
C ALA A 24 -9.44 15.26 6.51
N PRO A 25 -8.60 16.31 6.47
CA PRO A 25 -9.03 17.65 6.87
C PRO A 25 -10.12 18.17 5.92
N PRO A 26 -10.93 19.17 6.33
CA PRO A 26 -11.93 19.77 5.45
C PRO A 26 -11.31 20.28 4.15
N GLY A 27 -11.80 19.78 3.01
CA GLY A 27 -11.27 20.11 1.67
C GLY A 27 -10.07 19.28 1.23
N GLY A 28 -9.54 18.38 2.07
CA GLY A 28 -8.49 17.42 1.72
C GLY A 28 -9.04 16.03 1.41
N TYR A 29 -8.22 15.22 0.74
CA TYR A 29 -8.50 13.83 0.36
C TYR A 29 -7.26 12.97 0.55
N GLY A 30 -7.45 11.66 0.67
CA GLY A 30 -6.37 10.68 0.85
C GLY A 30 -5.75 10.69 2.25
N THR A 31 -4.72 9.87 2.42
CA THR A 31 -4.00 9.72 3.70
C THR A 31 -2.55 10.19 3.63
N GLY A 32 -2.07 10.51 2.43
CA GLY A 32 -0.69 10.88 2.15
C GLY A 32 0.30 9.71 2.17
N VAL A 33 -0.13 8.53 2.63
CA VAL A 33 0.71 7.33 2.69
C VAL A 33 1.12 6.89 1.28
N ASN A 34 0.20 6.94 0.32
CA ASN A 34 0.50 6.67 -1.08
C ASN A 34 1.58 7.62 -1.64
N GLN A 35 1.51 8.90 -1.31
CA GLN A 35 2.50 9.89 -1.74
C GLN A 35 3.89 9.59 -1.13
N ALA A 36 3.93 9.21 0.15
CA ALA A 36 5.19 8.83 0.80
C ALA A 36 5.81 7.58 0.16
N ILE A 37 4.99 6.55 -0.13
CA ILE A 37 5.43 5.32 -0.81
C ILE A 37 5.90 5.62 -2.24
N GLY A 38 5.09 6.31 -3.04
CA GLY A 38 5.40 6.60 -4.44
C GLY A 38 6.65 7.48 -4.61
N ALA A 39 6.89 8.41 -3.67
CA ALA A 39 8.09 9.22 -3.64
C ALA A 39 9.29 8.57 -2.92
N SER A 40 9.16 7.32 -2.46
CA SER A 40 10.15 6.61 -1.62
C SER A 40 10.62 7.44 -0.41
N SER A 41 9.78 8.36 0.06
CA SER A 41 10.12 9.38 1.06
C SER A 41 9.75 8.92 2.47
N TRP A 42 10.29 7.77 2.87
CA TRP A 42 10.08 7.14 4.17
C TRP A 42 11.27 6.23 4.48
N GLU A 43 11.56 5.99 5.76
CA GLU A 43 12.62 5.07 6.19
C GLU A 43 12.06 3.95 7.08
N THR A 44 11.04 4.27 7.87
CA THR A 44 10.44 3.36 8.84
C THR A 44 8.92 3.33 8.74
N VAL A 45 8.31 2.28 9.31
CA VAL A 45 6.83 2.23 9.47
C VAL A 45 6.30 3.40 10.32
N GLU A 46 7.13 3.96 11.21
CA GLU A 46 6.75 5.12 12.01
C GLU A 46 6.61 6.40 11.15
N ASP A 47 7.41 6.56 10.09
CA ASP A 47 7.25 7.68 9.15
C ASP A 47 5.90 7.60 8.43
N LEU A 48 5.54 6.40 7.92
CA LEU A 48 4.26 6.15 7.28
C LEU A 48 3.08 6.36 8.26
N ALA A 49 3.23 5.92 9.51
CA ALA A 49 2.25 6.15 10.57
C ALA A 49 2.08 7.64 10.89
N ASN A 50 3.16 8.41 10.89
CA ASN A 50 3.13 9.85 11.13
C ASN A 50 2.44 10.61 10.00
N VAL A 51 2.70 10.25 8.74
CA VAL A 51 1.97 10.79 7.58
C VAL A 51 0.49 10.49 7.72
N TYR A 52 0.12 9.24 8.00
CA TYR A 52 -1.27 8.85 8.23
C TYR A 52 -1.91 9.64 9.38
N LEU A 53 -1.22 9.81 10.50
CA LEU A 53 -1.71 10.63 11.62
C LEU A 53 -1.92 12.08 11.22
N ASP A 54 -1.04 12.64 10.40
CA ASP A 54 -1.11 14.04 10.00
C ASP A 54 -2.27 14.33 9.05
N TRP A 55 -2.68 13.35 8.25
CA TRP A 55 -3.82 13.50 7.34
C TRP A 55 -5.14 12.99 7.92
N CYS A 56 -5.12 11.91 8.70
CA CYS A 56 -6.34 11.19 9.10
C CYS A 56 -6.85 11.53 10.51
N SER A 57 -6.10 12.26 11.34
CA SER A 57 -6.53 12.56 12.73
C SER A 57 -7.44 13.78 12.87
N ASN A 58 -8.22 14.12 11.85
CA ASN A 58 -9.23 15.18 11.92
C ASN A 58 -10.57 14.59 12.38
N GLY A 59 -11.06 15.02 13.54
CA GLY A 59 -12.25 14.50 14.17
C GLY A 59 -13.54 15.09 13.63
N TYR A 60 -14.51 14.21 13.37
CA TYR A 60 -15.86 14.55 12.92
C TYR A 60 -16.90 14.09 13.93
N SER A 61 -17.76 15.00 14.36
CA SER A 61 -18.94 14.70 15.19
C SER A 61 -19.86 15.91 15.25
N GLN A 62 -20.98 15.83 15.97
CA GLN A 62 -21.80 17.00 16.22
C GLN A 62 -21.00 18.08 16.96
N GLY A 63 -20.75 19.21 16.31
CA GLY A 63 -19.95 20.31 16.86
C GLY A 63 -18.44 20.22 16.59
N HIS A 64 -17.96 19.18 15.91
CA HIS A 64 -16.57 19.08 15.44
C HIS A 64 -16.57 18.73 13.94
N TYR A 65 -16.07 19.64 13.12
CA TYR A 65 -16.17 19.55 11.65
C TYR A 65 -14.79 19.43 11.02
N GLY A 66 -14.06 18.36 11.35
CA GLY A 66 -12.71 18.11 10.85
C GLY A 66 -11.64 18.84 11.66
N GLU A 67 -11.83 18.95 12.96
CA GLU A 67 -10.84 19.56 13.86
C GLU A 67 -9.68 18.58 14.12
N LYS A 68 -8.45 19.09 14.11
CA LYS A 68 -7.26 18.29 14.38
C LYS A 68 -7.27 17.71 15.81
N MET A 69 -7.14 16.39 15.92
CA MET A 69 -7.30 15.62 17.15
C MET A 69 -6.24 14.49 17.25
N LYS A 70 -4.96 14.84 17.02
CA LYS A 70 -3.85 13.88 16.95
C LYS A 70 -3.71 13.07 18.26
N ASP A 71 -3.73 13.75 19.41
CA ASP A 71 -3.59 13.08 20.72
C ASP A 71 -4.79 12.17 21.02
N GLU A 72 -6.01 12.61 20.71
CA GLU A 72 -7.20 11.78 20.87
C GLU A 72 -7.19 10.58 19.93
N PHE A 73 -6.69 10.74 18.70
CA PHE A 73 -6.52 9.65 17.75
C PHE A 73 -5.52 8.62 18.30
N ILE A 74 -4.30 9.04 18.65
CA ILE A 74 -3.26 8.15 19.19
C ILE A 74 -3.77 7.42 20.43
N ARG A 75 -4.34 8.13 21.40
CA ARG A 75 -4.85 7.53 22.65
C ARG A 75 -5.91 6.46 22.39
N ARG A 76 -6.78 6.65 21.40
CA ARG A 76 -7.84 5.69 21.06
C ARG A 76 -7.31 4.53 20.27
N PHE A 77 -6.77 4.83 19.10
CA PHE A 77 -6.44 3.83 18.10
C PHE A 77 -5.22 3.01 18.53
N SER A 78 -4.42 3.47 19.50
CA SER A 78 -3.39 2.63 20.13
C SER A 78 -3.95 1.37 20.82
N ASN A 79 -5.26 1.27 21.10
CA ASN A 79 -5.87 0.06 21.66
C ASN A 79 -6.57 -0.80 20.60
N VAL A 80 -6.42 -0.49 19.30
CA VAL A 80 -7.00 -1.31 18.22
C VAL A 80 -6.38 -2.70 18.24
N GLU A 81 -7.24 -3.71 18.17
CA GLU A 81 -6.87 -5.12 18.04
C GLU A 81 -7.21 -5.67 16.66
N VAL A 82 -8.16 -5.02 15.96
CA VAL A 82 -8.63 -5.46 14.65
C VAL A 82 -8.80 -4.27 13.72
N THR A 83 -8.21 -4.35 12.53
CA THR A 83 -8.49 -3.44 11.41
C THR A 83 -9.29 -4.16 10.34
N VAL A 84 -10.20 -3.43 9.68
CA VAL A 84 -11.07 -4.01 8.63
C VAL A 84 -11.30 -3.02 7.50
N LYS A 85 -11.31 -3.51 6.26
CA LYS A 85 -11.84 -2.80 5.09
C LYS A 85 -12.72 -3.72 4.27
N ASN A 86 -13.90 -3.24 3.87
CA ASN A 86 -14.82 -4.00 3.03
C ASN A 86 -14.62 -3.60 1.57
N MET A 87 -14.57 -4.60 0.70
CA MET A 87 -14.48 -4.48 -0.75
C MET A 87 -15.82 -4.93 -1.36
N PRO A 88 -16.56 -4.03 -2.02
CA PRO A 88 -17.89 -4.33 -2.53
C PRO A 88 -17.88 -5.07 -3.87
N ASP A 89 -16.72 -5.22 -4.51
CA ASP A 89 -16.58 -5.73 -5.87
C ASP A 89 -15.23 -6.48 -6.06
N ARG A 90 -15.00 -7.03 -7.26
CA ARG A 90 -13.76 -7.76 -7.61
C ARG A 90 -12.99 -7.12 -8.75
N GLU A 91 -13.57 -6.09 -9.34
CA GLU A 91 -12.97 -5.22 -10.34
C GLU A 91 -11.93 -4.29 -9.72
N ILE A 92 -12.11 -3.93 -8.46
CA ILE A 92 -11.14 -3.24 -7.62
C ILE A 92 -10.80 -4.15 -6.44
N ASP A 93 -9.64 -4.80 -6.50
CA ASP A 93 -9.06 -5.51 -5.38
C ASP A 93 -7.96 -4.69 -4.66
N LEU A 94 -7.32 -5.29 -3.65
CA LEU A 94 -6.30 -4.61 -2.86
C LEU A 94 -5.04 -4.20 -3.65
N LEU A 95 -4.84 -4.73 -4.85
CA LEU A 95 -3.74 -4.41 -5.74
C LEU A 95 -4.22 -3.69 -7.03
N ASP A 96 -5.44 -3.16 -7.09
CA ASP A 96 -5.90 -2.38 -8.27
C ASP A 96 -5.79 -0.86 -8.07
N CYS A 97 -5.82 -0.38 -6.84
CA CYS A 97 -5.62 1.03 -6.53
C CYS A 97 -4.90 1.25 -5.21
N ASP A 98 -4.27 2.42 -5.11
CA ASP A 98 -3.53 2.86 -3.93
C ASP A 98 -4.42 3.15 -2.73
N ASP A 99 -5.65 3.62 -2.95
CA ASP A 99 -6.67 3.87 -1.92
C ASP A 99 -6.81 2.69 -0.93
N VAL A 100 -6.69 1.44 -1.37
CA VAL A 100 -6.91 0.31 -0.45
C VAL A 100 -5.80 0.25 0.60
N TYR A 101 -4.53 0.33 0.17
CA TYR A 101 -3.40 0.29 1.11
C TYR A 101 -3.23 1.63 1.83
N GLU A 102 -3.48 2.77 1.20
CA GLU A 102 -3.26 4.05 1.89
C GLU A 102 -4.23 4.25 3.06
N TYR A 103 -5.44 3.68 2.99
CA TYR A 103 -6.41 3.71 4.08
C TYR A 103 -6.22 2.55 5.08
N LEU A 104 -6.32 1.29 4.65
CA LEU A 104 -6.23 0.14 5.56
C LEU A 104 -4.78 -0.13 5.96
N GLY A 105 -3.86 -0.15 5.00
CA GLY A 105 -2.43 -0.26 5.26
C GLY A 105 -1.92 0.91 6.09
N GLY A 106 -2.32 2.15 5.80
CA GLY A 106 -1.99 3.31 6.63
C GLY A 106 -2.45 3.18 8.09
N MET A 107 -3.65 2.64 8.33
CA MET A 107 -4.11 2.30 9.68
C MET A 107 -3.27 1.17 10.30
N ASN A 108 -2.90 0.14 9.53
CA ASN A 108 -2.03 -0.93 9.99
C ASN A 108 -0.64 -0.38 10.38
N ALA A 109 -0.06 0.51 9.58
CA ALA A 109 1.20 1.19 9.89
C ALA A 109 1.10 1.98 11.21
N PHE A 110 -0.01 2.71 11.40
CA PHE A 110 -0.31 3.38 12.66
C PHE A 110 -0.36 2.39 13.84
N VAL A 111 -1.06 1.26 13.71
CA VAL A 111 -1.13 0.25 14.77
C VAL A 111 0.24 -0.40 15.02
N ARG A 112 1.03 -0.66 13.99
CA ARG A 112 2.40 -1.19 14.12
C ARG A 112 3.34 -0.22 14.84
N ALA A 113 3.20 1.08 14.61
CA ALA A 113 4.04 2.10 15.25
C ALA A 113 3.57 2.46 16.68
N TYR A 114 2.28 2.71 16.87
CA TYR A 114 1.71 3.30 18.10
C TYR A 114 0.77 2.37 18.87
N GLY A 115 0.47 1.19 18.34
CA GLY A 115 -0.44 0.22 18.96
C GLY A 115 0.17 -0.46 20.18
N LYS A 116 -0.62 -0.56 21.24
CA LYS A 116 -0.33 -1.38 22.41
C LYS A 116 -0.48 -2.88 22.12
N ASN A 117 -1.29 -3.21 21.12
CA ASN A 117 -1.55 -4.57 20.65
C ASN A 117 -0.83 -4.85 19.32
N LYS A 118 0.24 -4.12 18.99
CA LYS A 118 0.93 -4.21 17.70
C LYS A 118 1.46 -5.61 17.35
N ASP A 119 1.75 -6.44 18.36
CA ASP A 119 2.25 -7.80 18.15
C ASP A 119 1.12 -8.84 17.99
N THR A 120 -0.13 -8.45 18.26
CA THR A 120 -1.30 -9.36 18.29
C THR A 120 -2.48 -8.87 17.46
N PHE A 121 -2.41 -7.67 16.89
CA PHE A 121 -3.51 -7.14 16.07
C PHE A 121 -3.70 -8.01 14.82
N SER A 122 -4.93 -8.03 14.32
CA SER A 122 -5.27 -8.73 13.09
C SER A 122 -5.93 -7.78 12.10
N THR A 123 -5.59 -7.93 10.82
CA THR A 123 -6.17 -7.15 9.73
C THR A 123 -7.02 -8.04 8.83
N TYR A 124 -8.20 -7.57 8.46
CA TYR A 124 -9.15 -8.33 7.64
C TYR A 124 -9.71 -7.51 6.48
N MET A 125 -10.08 -8.22 5.42
CA MET A 125 -10.82 -7.68 4.30
C MET A 125 -12.14 -8.42 4.12
N GLY A 126 -13.24 -7.65 4.04
CA GLY A 126 -14.56 -8.15 3.66
C GLY A 126 -14.67 -8.21 2.13
N ASP A 127 -15.15 -9.32 1.60
CA ASP A 127 -15.49 -9.50 0.18
C ASP A 127 -17.01 -9.59 0.06
N ASP A 128 -17.61 -8.47 -0.33
CA ASP A 128 -19.05 -8.29 -0.52
C ASP A 128 -19.45 -8.23 -2.01
N SER A 129 -18.54 -8.61 -2.93
CA SER A 129 -18.80 -8.73 -4.38
C SER A 129 -20.00 -9.61 -4.73
N ASN A 130 -20.33 -10.54 -3.83
CA ASN A 130 -21.61 -11.21 -3.82
C ASN A 130 -22.30 -10.98 -2.47
N PRO A 131 -23.27 -10.07 -2.37
CA PRO A 131 -23.95 -9.76 -1.10
C PRO A 131 -24.68 -10.95 -0.46
N LYS A 132 -24.97 -12.02 -1.23
CA LYS A 132 -25.56 -13.27 -0.71
C LYS A 132 -24.52 -14.23 -0.12
N LYS A 133 -23.22 -13.96 -0.33
CA LYS A 133 -22.09 -14.80 0.06
C LYS A 133 -20.90 -13.95 0.51
N SER A 134 -21.14 -13.04 1.45
CA SER A 134 -20.09 -12.23 2.08
C SER A 134 -19.01 -13.14 2.68
N LYS A 135 -17.74 -12.79 2.47
CA LYS A 135 -16.60 -13.50 3.04
C LYS A 135 -15.74 -12.52 3.81
N LEU A 136 -15.13 -13.00 4.89
CA LEU A 136 -14.10 -12.27 5.61
C LEU A 136 -12.80 -13.07 5.51
N ARG A 137 -11.71 -12.44 5.09
CA ARG A 137 -10.38 -13.05 5.06
C ARG A 137 -9.39 -12.18 5.83
N ASN A 138 -8.37 -12.81 6.42
CA ASN A 138 -7.22 -12.05 6.87
C ASN A 138 -6.58 -11.33 5.67
N THR A 139 -6.11 -10.09 5.82
CA THR A 139 -5.60 -9.28 4.71
C THR A 139 -4.43 -9.96 3.98
N GLN A 140 -3.54 -10.68 4.68
CA GLN A 140 -2.47 -11.45 4.04
C GLN A 140 -3.04 -12.63 3.22
N GLN A 141 -4.12 -13.26 3.68
CA GLN A 141 -4.79 -14.31 2.89
C GLN A 141 -5.44 -13.74 1.63
N GLU A 142 -6.00 -12.53 1.70
CA GLU A 142 -6.56 -11.84 0.54
C GLU A 142 -5.45 -11.43 -0.45
N LEU A 143 -4.32 -10.92 0.04
CA LEU A 143 -3.13 -10.62 -0.78
C LEU A 143 -2.66 -11.88 -1.51
N ARG A 144 -2.42 -12.98 -0.78
CA ARG A 144 -2.05 -14.28 -1.35
C ARG A 144 -3.04 -14.79 -2.39
N TYR A 145 -4.34 -14.56 -2.18
CA TYR A 145 -5.40 -14.98 -3.10
C TYR A 145 -5.32 -14.17 -4.40
N VAL A 146 -5.37 -12.84 -4.30
CA VAL A 146 -5.32 -11.92 -5.45
C VAL A 146 -4.03 -12.10 -6.24
N PHE A 147 -2.90 -12.22 -5.54
CA PHE A 147 -1.59 -12.38 -6.17
C PHE A 147 -1.54 -13.63 -7.06
N ARG A 148 -2.08 -14.77 -6.59
CA ARG A 148 -2.18 -15.99 -7.39
C ARG A 148 -3.24 -15.93 -8.48
N SER A 149 -4.40 -15.34 -8.21
CA SER A 149 -5.52 -15.34 -9.17
C SER A 149 -5.36 -14.30 -10.28
N LYS A 150 -4.62 -13.23 -10.02
CA LYS A 150 -4.44 -12.07 -10.90
C LYS A 150 -2.99 -11.86 -11.29
N VAL A 151 -2.11 -11.50 -10.35
CA VAL A 151 -0.73 -11.05 -10.65
C VAL A 151 0.08 -12.11 -11.39
N LEU A 152 0.09 -13.35 -10.91
CA LEU A 152 0.81 -14.46 -11.55
C LEU A 152 0.04 -15.17 -12.66
N ASN A 153 -1.16 -14.71 -13.00
CA ASN A 153 -2.03 -15.39 -13.94
C ASN A 153 -1.65 -15.01 -15.38
N PRO A 154 -1.23 -15.96 -16.23
CA PRO A 154 -0.86 -15.66 -17.62
C PRO A 154 -1.98 -14.98 -18.41
N LYS A 155 -3.25 -15.30 -18.11
CA LYS A 155 -4.39 -14.64 -18.80
C LYS A 155 -4.48 -13.15 -18.50
N PHE A 156 -4.12 -12.76 -17.28
CA PHE A 156 -4.13 -11.36 -16.88
C PHE A 156 -2.96 -10.62 -17.52
N ILE A 157 -1.76 -11.22 -17.47
CA ILE A 157 -0.55 -10.70 -18.14
C ILE A 157 -0.80 -10.54 -19.64
N ASP A 158 -1.25 -11.59 -20.32
CA ASP A 158 -1.57 -11.55 -21.77
C ASP A 158 -2.63 -10.49 -22.07
N GLY A 159 -3.64 -10.34 -21.20
CA GLY A 159 -4.65 -9.29 -21.33
C GLY A 159 -4.06 -7.88 -21.22
N LEU A 160 -3.15 -7.63 -20.27
CA LEU A 160 -2.43 -6.36 -20.19
C LEU A 160 -1.56 -6.12 -21.43
N MET A 161 -0.96 -7.17 -21.99
CA MET A 161 -0.10 -7.05 -23.19
C MET A 161 -0.86 -6.52 -24.42
N GLU A 162 -2.16 -6.81 -24.52
CA GLU A 162 -3.04 -6.25 -25.57
C GLU A 162 -3.19 -4.72 -25.48
N HIS A 163 -2.83 -4.11 -24.35
CA HIS A 163 -2.95 -2.68 -24.07
C HIS A 163 -1.61 -1.91 -24.07
N GLY A 164 -0.52 -2.53 -24.54
CA GLY A 164 0.77 -1.89 -24.80
C GLY A 164 1.28 -1.03 -23.63
N TYR A 165 1.55 0.25 -23.89
CA TYR A 165 2.12 1.19 -22.91
C TYR A 165 1.35 1.21 -21.57
N ARG A 166 0.00 1.23 -21.62
CA ARG A 166 -0.80 1.29 -20.39
C ARG A 166 -0.78 -0.04 -19.63
N GLY A 167 -0.77 -1.17 -20.35
CA GLY A 167 -0.65 -2.49 -19.74
C GLY A 167 0.65 -2.66 -18.96
N ALA A 168 1.77 -2.20 -19.52
CA ALA A 168 3.05 -2.19 -18.82
C ALA A 168 3.02 -1.27 -17.58
N GLY A 169 2.35 -0.13 -17.68
CA GLY A 169 2.12 0.75 -16.53
C GLY A 169 1.31 0.10 -15.40
N GLU A 170 0.33 -0.75 -15.71
CA GLU A 170 -0.38 -1.51 -14.66
C GLU A 170 0.51 -2.56 -13.99
N MET A 171 1.43 -3.20 -14.73
CA MET A 171 2.42 -4.09 -14.13
C MET A 171 3.34 -3.34 -13.15
N ALA A 172 3.72 -2.10 -13.48
CA ALA A 172 4.47 -1.24 -12.57
C ALA A 172 3.67 -0.87 -11.30
N ASN A 173 2.40 -0.50 -11.45
CA ASN A 173 1.52 -0.23 -10.32
C ASN A 173 1.37 -1.46 -9.40
N LEU A 174 1.19 -2.65 -9.96
CA LEU A 174 1.06 -3.89 -9.17
C LEU A 174 2.32 -4.18 -8.32
N THR A 175 3.50 -3.90 -8.86
CA THR A 175 4.77 -4.01 -8.12
C THR A 175 4.83 -3.01 -6.97
N GLU A 176 4.50 -1.74 -7.22
CA GLU A 176 4.45 -0.71 -6.16
C GLU A 176 3.44 -1.07 -5.07
N TYR A 177 2.23 -1.48 -5.45
CA TYR A 177 1.16 -1.78 -4.49
C TYR A 177 1.50 -3.02 -3.65
N THR A 178 2.19 -4.00 -4.22
CA THR A 178 2.70 -5.15 -3.46
C THR A 178 3.69 -4.69 -2.39
N MET A 179 4.67 -3.85 -2.76
CA MET A 179 5.61 -3.26 -1.81
C MET A 179 4.91 -2.37 -0.77
N ALA A 180 3.89 -1.61 -1.17
CA ALA A 180 3.15 -0.72 -0.29
C ALA A 180 2.38 -1.48 0.80
N TRP A 181 1.75 -2.60 0.46
CA TRP A 181 1.11 -3.48 1.44
C TRP A 181 2.11 -4.05 2.43
N ASP A 182 3.29 -4.41 1.95
CA ASP A 182 4.33 -4.94 2.80
C ASP A 182 4.92 -3.88 3.74
N ALA A 183 5.29 -2.73 3.20
CA ALA A 183 5.78 -1.57 3.95
C ALA A 183 4.80 -1.16 5.06
N THR A 184 3.51 -1.10 4.74
CA THR A 184 2.48 -0.64 5.68
C THR A 184 2.03 -1.72 6.66
N SER A 185 1.96 -2.98 6.24
CA SER A 185 1.26 -4.04 6.98
C SER A 185 2.08 -5.28 7.32
N ASP A 186 3.30 -5.43 6.78
CA ASP A 186 4.19 -6.60 7.01
C ASP A 186 3.57 -7.92 6.55
N ILE A 187 3.03 -7.92 5.33
CA ILE A 187 2.26 -9.06 4.79
C ILE A 187 2.77 -9.56 3.44
N GLY A 188 3.75 -8.89 2.85
CA GLY A 188 4.45 -9.37 1.66
C GLY A 188 5.26 -10.61 2.01
N GLU A 189 5.55 -11.42 1.00
CA GLU A 189 6.36 -12.62 1.14
C GLU A 189 7.34 -12.68 -0.02
N ASP A 190 8.55 -13.21 0.20
CA ASP A 190 9.61 -13.24 -0.81
C ASP A 190 9.14 -13.82 -2.15
N TRP A 191 8.36 -14.90 -2.12
CA TRP A 191 7.82 -15.54 -3.34
C TRP A 191 6.93 -14.62 -4.19
N MET A 192 6.36 -13.55 -3.60
CA MET A 192 5.61 -12.55 -4.34
C MET A 192 6.56 -11.66 -5.14
N TYR A 193 7.66 -11.17 -4.55
CA TYR A 193 8.67 -10.39 -5.25
C TYR A 193 9.41 -11.22 -6.31
N GLU A 194 9.74 -12.47 -6.00
CA GLU A 194 10.24 -13.45 -6.96
C GLU A 194 9.24 -13.63 -8.11
N GLY A 195 7.95 -13.79 -7.80
CA GLY A 195 6.90 -13.94 -8.80
C GLY A 195 6.72 -12.73 -9.71
N LEU A 196 6.83 -11.50 -9.18
CA LEU A 196 6.86 -10.27 -9.97
C LEU A 196 8.07 -10.25 -10.90
N SER A 197 9.26 -10.55 -10.37
CA SER A 197 10.51 -10.58 -11.12
C SER A 197 10.45 -11.60 -12.26
N ASP A 198 10.06 -12.83 -11.94
CA ASP A 198 9.98 -13.92 -12.91
C ASP A 198 8.94 -13.67 -14.00
N LYS A 199 7.77 -13.14 -13.65
CA LYS A 199 6.67 -12.97 -14.62
C LYS A 199 6.74 -11.69 -15.41
N PHE A 200 7.20 -10.60 -14.82
CA PHE A 200 7.19 -9.30 -15.48
C PHE A 200 8.53 -8.95 -16.12
N LEU A 201 9.64 -9.42 -15.55
CA LEU A 201 10.99 -9.00 -15.97
C LEU A 201 11.81 -10.12 -16.64
N PHE A 202 11.72 -11.36 -16.17
CA PHE A 202 12.59 -12.44 -16.64
C PHE A 202 11.91 -13.42 -17.59
N ASP A 203 10.58 -13.37 -17.73
CA ASP A 203 9.87 -14.05 -18.79
C ASP A 203 10.18 -13.38 -20.13
N GLU A 204 10.85 -14.08 -21.03
CA GLU A 204 11.38 -13.51 -22.30
C GLU A 204 10.31 -12.76 -23.09
N LYS A 205 9.11 -13.34 -23.23
CA LYS A 205 8.00 -12.73 -23.97
C LYS A 205 7.57 -11.42 -23.32
N THR A 206 7.43 -11.40 -22.00
CA THR A 206 6.98 -10.21 -21.26
C THR A 206 8.06 -9.14 -21.24
N LYS A 207 9.33 -9.55 -21.07
CA LYS A 207 10.52 -8.70 -21.12
C LYS A 207 10.63 -7.97 -22.47
N GLU A 208 10.70 -8.72 -23.57
CA GLU A 208 10.84 -8.15 -24.93
C GLU A 208 9.71 -7.18 -25.24
N TRP A 209 8.47 -7.56 -24.91
CA TRP A 209 7.30 -6.71 -25.10
C TRP A 209 7.39 -5.42 -24.28
N MET A 210 7.73 -5.51 -22.99
CA MET A 210 7.77 -4.33 -22.11
C MET A 210 8.90 -3.37 -22.53
N MET A 211 10.04 -3.90 -22.95
CA MET A 211 11.18 -3.14 -23.47
C MET A 211 10.82 -2.34 -24.74
N ASP A 212 9.93 -2.89 -25.58
CA ASP A 212 9.44 -2.21 -26.78
C ASP A 212 8.38 -1.14 -26.45
N VAL A 213 7.36 -1.50 -25.67
CA VAL A 213 6.18 -0.63 -25.50
C VAL A 213 6.33 0.41 -24.40
N ASN A 214 7.08 0.12 -23.33
CA ASN A 214 7.24 1.03 -22.18
C ASN A 214 8.44 0.64 -21.29
N PRO A 215 9.69 0.90 -21.73
CA PRO A 215 10.87 0.61 -20.93
C PRO A 215 10.94 1.42 -19.62
N TYR A 216 10.27 2.58 -19.54
CA TYR A 216 10.16 3.34 -18.30
C TYR A 216 9.34 2.62 -17.21
N ALA A 217 8.27 1.91 -17.59
CA ALA A 217 7.54 1.07 -16.64
C ALA A 217 8.40 -0.10 -16.14
N MET A 218 9.19 -0.70 -17.03
CA MET A 218 10.14 -1.75 -16.68
C MET A 218 11.21 -1.25 -15.69
N MET A 219 11.77 -0.07 -15.95
CA MET A 219 12.70 0.60 -15.04
C MET A 219 12.05 0.87 -13.67
N ASN A 220 10.79 1.30 -13.64
CA ASN A 220 10.05 1.50 -12.38
C ASN A 220 9.88 0.18 -11.60
N ILE A 221 9.55 -0.94 -12.27
CA ILE A 221 9.44 -2.25 -11.61
C ILE A 221 10.79 -2.64 -10.98
N ILE A 222 11.89 -2.51 -11.73
CA ILE A 222 13.24 -2.81 -11.23
C ILE A 222 13.56 -1.95 -10.00
N ASN A 223 13.35 -0.63 -10.08
CA ASN A 223 13.60 0.29 -8.97
C ASN A 223 12.76 -0.04 -7.72
N ARG A 224 11.50 -0.45 -7.88
CA ARG A 224 10.65 -0.86 -6.74
C ARG A 224 11.13 -2.18 -6.12
N LEU A 225 11.57 -3.14 -6.94
CA LEU A 225 12.12 -4.41 -6.45
C LEU A 225 13.45 -4.20 -5.71
N GLU A 226 14.35 -3.37 -6.26
CA GLU A 226 15.58 -2.99 -5.57
C GLU A 226 15.31 -2.21 -4.28
N GLU A 227 14.31 -1.33 -4.26
CA GLU A 227 13.87 -0.66 -3.04
C GLU A 227 13.39 -1.68 -1.99
N ALA A 228 12.59 -2.67 -2.39
CA ALA A 228 12.14 -3.73 -1.48
C ALA A 228 13.33 -4.52 -0.89
N ILE A 229 14.35 -4.83 -1.70
CA ILE A 229 15.59 -5.48 -1.21
C ILE A 229 16.33 -4.57 -0.24
N ASN A 230 16.58 -3.32 -0.61
CA ASN A 230 17.36 -2.38 0.19
C ASN A 230 16.70 -2.05 1.54
N ARG A 231 15.37 -2.11 1.60
CA ARG A 231 14.58 -1.93 2.82
C ARG A 231 14.39 -3.22 3.64
N GLY A 232 14.85 -4.36 3.14
CA GLY A 232 14.68 -5.66 3.80
C GLY A 232 13.24 -6.18 3.76
N LEU A 233 12.40 -5.68 2.85
CA LEU A 233 11.07 -6.22 2.57
C LEU A 233 11.15 -7.52 1.76
N TRP A 234 12.18 -7.65 0.93
CA TRP A 234 12.47 -8.86 0.16
C TRP A 234 13.88 -9.38 0.47
N ASP A 235 13.99 -10.59 1.00
CA ASP A 235 15.27 -11.28 1.19
C ASP A 235 15.70 -11.98 -0.11
N ALA A 236 16.07 -11.17 -1.12
CA ALA A 236 16.48 -11.67 -2.42
C ALA A 236 17.83 -12.41 -2.37
N THR A 237 17.90 -13.55 -3.07
CA THR A 237 19.16 -14.27 -3.31
C THR A 237 20.11 -13.43 -4.16
N ASP A 238 21.41 -13.75 -4.12
CA ASP A 238 22.41 -13.09 -4.97
C ASP A 238 22.09 -13.25 -6.47
N GLU A 239 21.47 -14.36 -6.86
CA GLU A 239 21.04 -14.58 -8.24
C GLU A 239 19.98 -13.56 -8.70
N TYR A 240 18.98 -13.27 -7.86
CA TYR A 240 17.97 -12.25 -8.18
C TYR A 240 18.59 -10.85 -8.26
N LYS A 241 19.49 -10.52 -7.32
CA LYS A 241 20.20 -9.24 -7.30
C LYS A 241 21.04 -9.04 -8.57
N ASP A 242 21.81 -10.05 -8.97
CA ASP A 242 22.62 -9.98 -10.18
C ASP A 242 21.76 -9.84 -11.45
N LYS A 243 20.67 -10.61 -11.56
CA LYS A 243 19.73 -10.50 -12.69
C LYS A 243 19.07 -9.14 -12.80
N LEU A 244 18.64 -8.56 -11.67
CA LEU A 244 18.04 -7.21 -11.65
C LEU A 244 19.05 -6.15 -12.07
N LYS A 245 20.29 -6.26 -11.60
CA LYS A 245 21.37 -5.34 -11.97
C LYS A 245 21.71 -5.41 -13.45
N ASP A 246 21.82 -6.61 -14.00
CA ASP A 246 22.07 -6.80 -15.44
C ASP A 246 20.92 -6.23 -16.28
N LEU A 247 19.69 -6.47 -15.85
CA LEU A 247 18.50 -5.94 -16.51
C LEU A 247 18.38 -4.43 -16.40
N TYR A 248 18.76 -3.83 -15.27
CA TYR A 248 18.80 -2.38 -15.08
C TYR A 248 19.65 -1.72 -16.18
N MET A 249 20.86 -2.23 -16.40
CA MET A 249 21.78 -1.70 -17.42
C MET A 249 21.19 -1.81 -18.84
N GLU A 250 20.54 -2.94 -19.15
CA GLU A 250 19.89 -3.15 -20.45
C GLU A 250 18.71 -2.17 -20.68
N VAL A 251 17.89 -1.94 -19.66
CA VAL A 251 16.76 -1.00 -19.74
C VAL A 251 17.25 0.45 -19.80
N GLU A 252 18.31 0.79 -19.06
CA GLU A 252 18.93 2.12 -19.11
C GLU A 252 19.44 2.44 -20.51
N GLU A 253 20.23 1.56 -21.13
CA GLU A 253 20.70 1.70 -22.51
C GLU A 253 19.53 1.90 -23.48
N ARG A 254 18.46 1.10 -23.33
CA ARG A 254 17.25 1.24 -24.14
C ARG A 254 16.57 2.60 -24.01
N ILE A 255 16.51 3.14 -22.79
CA ILE A 255 15.90 4.44 -22.50
C ILE A 255 16.75 5.56 -23.10
N GLU A 256 18.07 5.52 -22.94
CA GLU A 256 18.98 6.50 -23.53
C GLU A 256 18.84 6.56 -25.05
N ASP A 257 18.78 5.41 -25.71
CA ASP A 257 18.54 5.25 -27.15
C ASP A 257 17.21 5.88 -27.63
N LEU A 258 16.20 5.96 -26.75
CA LEU A 258 14.92 6.61 -27.03
C LEU A 258 14.97 8.12 -26.82
N THR A 259 15.73 8.59 -25.83
CA THR A 259 15.80 10.01 -25.47
C THR A 259 16.79 10.80 -26.34
N ASP A 260 17.79 10.14 -26.92
CA ASP A 260 18.79 10.75 -27.80
C ASP A 260 18.32 10.91 -29.27
N ARG A 261 17.08 10.50 -29.58
CA ARG A 261 16.44 10.66 -30.89
C ARG A 261 15.57 11.92 -30.98
#